data_AF-A0A2V5MY39-F1
#
_entry.id   AF-A0A2V5MY39-F1
#
_cell.length_a   1.000
_cell.length_b   1.000
_cell.length_c   1.000
_cell.angle_alpha   90.00
_cell.angle_beta   90.00
_cell.angle_gamma   90.00
#
_symmetry.space_group_name_H-M   'P 1'
#
loop_
_entity.id
_entity.type
_entity.pdbx_description
1 polymer ?
#
loop_
_entity_poly.entity_id
_entity_poly.type
_entity_poly.pdbx_seq_one_letter_code
_entity_poly.pdbx_strand_id
1 'polypeptide(L)'
;MHWLQTLDTSLFRFINGSLSNPLFDAVMPWLSGNRLFAPLVLLAAAILLWRGRTPALICVLALATVVPLGDHFIINTIKHAVARPRPFAALSDVRLPATRDDAYPVARGEITAGPANHAPPAAAAGKPNSMPSAHAANWSAATVLLLLYRRRSLWVMLPLALLVCFSRVYLGAHYPSDVLAGAILGAGYAAAFVIVINAAWRAIGKKWFPLWWEKLPTLVAGGEPGRGQEPAAGCGACRVTSDERTRHASPVTPEQHWLRAGYVLIGLLTLARWLYLASGSIELSEDEAYQWMWSKHLAPSYYSKPPLIAYTQ
;
A
#
# COMPACT_ATOMS: atom_id res chain seq x y z
N MET A 1 -21.62 21.74 13.33
CA MET A 1 -20.63 20.64 13.30
C MET A 1 -20.65 19.75 14.53
N HIS A 2 -21.12 20.22 15.69
CA HIS A 2 -21.24 19.41 16.92
C HIS A 2 -22.06 18.13 16.72
N TRP A 3 -23.14 18.18 15.93
CA TRP A 3 -24.01 17.02 15.66
C TRP A 3 -23.26 15.84 15.01
N LEU A 4 -22.27 16.08 14.15
CA LEU A 4 -21.45 15.03 13.54
C LEU A 4 -20.58 14.33 14.57
N GLN A 5 -19.98 15.09 15.49
CA GLN A 5 -19.18 14.54 16.58
C GLN A 5 -20.05 13.75 17.56
N THR A 6 -21.25 14.25 17.88
CA THR A 6 -22.22 13.54 18.72
C THR A 6 -22.67 12.23 18.07
N LEU A 7 -22.94 12.24 16.76
CA LEU A 7 -23.29 11.04 16.01
C LEU A 7 -22.13 10.03 15.98
N ASP A 8 -20.92 10.48 15.68
CA ASP A 8 -19.74 9.62 15.58
C ASP A 8 -19.40 8.97 16.94
N THR A 9 -19.53 9.74 18.03
CA THR A 9 -19.33 9.23 19.41
C THR A 9 -20.47 8.33 19.87
N SER A 10 -21.72 8.57 19.48
CA SER A 10 -22.85 7.70 19.84
C SER A 10 -22.78 6.36 19.11
N LEU A 11 -22.47 6.36 17.81
CA LEU A 11 -22.21 5.13 17.05
C LEU A 11 -21.01 4.36 17.60
N PHE A 12 -19.94 5.06 17.97
CA PHE A 12 -18.80 4.44 18.63
C PHE A 12 -19.21 3.70 19.91
N ARG A 13 -19.94 4.38 20.82
CA ARG A 13 -20.39 3.79 22.09
C ARG A 13 -21.32 2.61 21.88
N PHE A 14 -22.21 2.68 20.89
CA PHE A 14 -23.08 1.57 20.52
C PHE A 14 -22.26 0.34 20.08
N ILE A 15 -21.25 0.53 19.24
CA ILE A 15 -20.43 -0.58 18.72
C ILE A 15 -19.47 -1.15 19.77
N ASN A 16 -18.75 -0.29 20.50
CA ASN A 16 -17.75 -0.70 21.48
C ASN A 16 -18.38 -1.22 22.78
N GLY A 17 -19.51 -0.62 23.20
CA GLY A 17 -20.24 -0.99 24.40
C GLY A 17 -21.34 -2.01 24.12
N SER A 18 -22.40 -1.61 23.41
CA SER A 18 -23.64 -2.41 23.31
C SER A 18 -23.49 -3.72 22.54
N LEU A 19 -22.56 -3.81 21.57
CA LEU A 19 -22.33 -5.04 20.79
C LEU A 19 -21.29 -5.97 21.43
N SER A 20 -20.82 -5.69 22.65
CA SER A 20 -19.82 -6.51 23.32
C SER A 20 -20.32 -7.93 23.59
N ASN A 21 -19.52 -8.93 23.22
CA ASN A 21 -19.78 -10.33 23.59
C ASN A 21 -18.48 -11.17 23.57
N PRO A 22 -18.45 -12.32 24.28
CA PRO A 22 -17.23 -13.14 24.41
C PRO A 22 -16.65 -13.61 23.06
N LEU A 23 -17.52 -13.91 22.08
CA LEU A 23 -17.08 -14.33 20.75
C LEU A 23 -16.34 -13.19 20.04
N PHE A 24 -16.88 -11.97 20.04
CA PHE A 24 -16.25 -10.82 19.41
C PHE A 24 -14.97 -10.40 20.14
N ASP A 25 -14.89 -10.57 21.46
CA ASP A 25 -13.67 -10.29 22.21
C ASP A 25 -12.52 -11.23 21.86
N ALA A 26 -12.82 -12.46 21.46
CA ALA A 26 -11.83 -13.41 20.97
C ALA A 26 -11.47 -13.15 19.49
N VAL A 27 -12.47 -12.90 18.64
CA VAL A 27 -12.29 -12.84 17.18
C VAL A 27 -11.79 -11.48 16.69
N MET A 28 -12.31 -10.38 17.22
CA MET A 28 -12.01 -9.04 16.69
C MET A 28 -10.52 -8.64 16.82
N PRO A 29 -9.81 -8.93 17.92
CA PRO A 29 -8.37 -8.68 18.01
C PRO A 29 -7.58 -9.42 16.94
N TRP A 30 -7.88 -10.72 16.75
CA TRP A 30 -7.23 -11.56 15.74
C TRP A 30 -7.43 -11.02 14.33
N LEU A 31 -8.65 -10.58 14.01
CA LEU A 31 -8.98 -10.02 12.71
C LEU A 31 -8.37 -8.64 12.49
N SER A 32 -8.29 -7.82 13.54
CA SER A 32 -7.74 -6.47 13.43
C SER A 32 -6.22 -6.45 13.23
N GLY A 33 -5.49 -7.45 13.71
CA GLY A 33 -4.04 -7.42 13.67
C GLY A 33 -3.46 -8.68 14.30
N ASN A 34 -2.91 -9.54 13.45
CA ASN A 34 -2.22 -10.76 13.87
C ASN A 34 -0.84 -10.81 13.20
N ARG A 35 0.16 -11.35 13.90
CA ARG A 35 1.51 -11.62 13.38
C ARG A 35 1.46 -12.51 12.12
N LEU A 36 0.41 -13.33 11.98
CA LEU A 36 0.18 -14.15 10.79
C LEU A 36 -0.34 -13.38 9.57
N PHE A 37 -0.73 -12.11 9.69
CA PHE A 37 -1.32 -11.38 8.57
C PHE A 37 -0.35 -11.24 7.38
N ALA A 38 0.88 -10.80 7.63
CA ALA A 38 1.90 -10.67 6.59
C ALA A 38 2.21 -12.01 5.88
N PRO A 39 2.49 -13.13 6.58
CA PRO A 39 2.72 -14.40 5.90
C PRO A 39 1.47 -14.92 5.17
N LEU A 40 0.24 -14.66 5.67
CA LEU A 40 -0.99 -15.02 4.96
C LEU A 40 -1.17 -14.23 3.66
N VAL A 41 -0.85 -12.93 3.66
CA VAL A 41 -0.88 -12.10 2.43
C VAL A 41 0.17 -12.59 1.43
N LEU A 42 1.38 -12.91 1.89
CA LEU A 42 2.43 -13.47 1.04
C LEU A 42 2.04 -14.82 0.46
N LEU A 43 1.42 -15.70 1.27
CA LEU A 43 0.91 -16.98 0.82
C LEU A 43 -0.22 -16.80 -0.22
N ALA A 44 -1.16 -15.89 0.01
CA ALA A 44 -2.23 -15.59 -0.93
C ALA A 44 -1.67 -15.05 -2.26
N ALA A 45 -0.66 -14.17 -2.20
CA ALA A 45 0.07 -13.70 -3.37
C ALA A 45 0.78 -14.86 -4.09
N ALA A 46 1.47 -15.75 -3.36
CA ALA A 46 2.13 -16.92 -3.94
C ALA A 46 1.12 -17.86 -4.63
N ILE A 47 -0.04 -18.12 -4.03
CA ILE A 47 -1.12 -18.93 -4.63
C ILE A 47 -1.67 -18.27 -5.90
N LEU A 48 -1.84 -16.94 -5.88
CA LEU A 48 -2.29 -16.17 -7.05
C LEU A 48 -1.26 -16.25 -8.19
N LEU A 49 0.03 -16.17 -7.87
CA LEU A 49 1.13 -16.24 -8.82
C LEU A 49 1.39 -17.65 -9.34
N TRP A 50 1.21 -18.69 -8.50
CA TRP A 50 1.42 -20.09 -8.88
C TRP A 50 0.50 -20.53 -10.02
N ARG A 51 -0.68 -19.91 -10.15
CA ARG A 51 -1.60 -20.14 -11.27
C ARG A 51 -1.13 -19.54 -12.60
N GLY A 52 0.01 -18.85 -12.64
CA GLY A 52 0.66 -18.38 -13.87
C GLY A 52 -0.13 -17.35 -14.68
N ARG A 53 -1.11 -16.66 -14.08
CA ARG A 53 -1.98 -15.72 -14.83
C ARG A 53 -1.38 -14.31 -14.79
N THR A 54 -1.05 -13.76 -15.96
CA THR A 54 -0.54 -12.37 -16.10
C THR A 54 -1.38 -11.33 -15.33
N PRO A 55 -2.74 -11.37 -15.36
CA PRO A 55 -3.55 -10.44 -14.57
C PRO A 55 -3.35 -10.58 -13.05
N ALA A 56 -3.05 -11.78 -12.55
CA ALA A 56 -2.77 -12.00 -11.14
C ALA A 56 -1.44 -11.38 -10.73
N LEU A 57 -0.41 -11.50 -11.57
CA LEU A 57 0.88 -10.83 -11.36
C LEU A 57 0.72 -9.30 -11.28
N ILE A 58 0.01 -8.71 -12.25
CA ILE A 58 -0.22 -7.26 -12.26
C ILE A 58 -1.00 -6.82 -11.01
N CYS A 59 -2.00 -7.60 -10.59
CA CYS A 59 -2.73 -7.33 -9.34
C CYS A 59 -1.83 -7.34 -8.11
N VAL A 60 -0.94 -8.34 -7.98
CA VAL A 60 -0.01 -8.47 -6.85
C VAL A 60 1.00 -7.32 -6.85
N LEU A 61 1.55 -6.97 -8.02
CA LEU A 61 2.46 -5.82 -8.15
C LEU A 61 1.76 -4.50 -7.83
N ALA A 62 0.52 -4.32 -8.28
CA ALA A 62 -0.30 -3.16 -7.96
C ALA A 62 -0.55 -3.06 -6.45
N LEU A 63 -0.90 -4.15 -5.77
CA LEU A 63 -1.07 -4.18 -4.31
C LEU A 63 0.22 -3.81 -3.57
N ALA A 64 1.33 -4.44 -3.96
CA ALA A 64 2.65 -4.23 -3.35
C ALA A 64 3.13 -2.78 -3.52
N THR A 65 2.61 -2.06 -4.52
CA THR A 65 2.96 -0.66 -4.79
C THR A 65 1.97 0.29 -4.12
N VAL A 66 0.67 0.10 -4.36
CA VAL A 66 -0.40 1.00 -3.95
C VAL A 66 -0.55 1.08 -2.43
N VAL A 67 -0.45 -0.05 -1.73
CA VAL A 67 -0.66 -0.07 -0.27
C VAL A 67 0.44 0.71 0.46
N PRO A 68 1.75 0.45 0.23
CA PRO A 68 2.81 1.23 0.88
C PRO A 68 2.81 2.70 0.48
N LEU A 69 2.60 3.02 -0.80
CA LEU A 69 2.57 4.41 -1.27
C LEU A 69 1.37 5.17 -0.67
N GLY A 70 0.19 4.54 -0.64
CA GLY A 70 -1.00 5.13 -0.02
C GLY A 70 -0.80 5.38 1.47
N ASP A 71 -0.25 4.40 2.20
CA ASP A 71 0.04 4.55 3.62
C ASP A 71 1.06 5.67 3.89
N HIS A 72 2.15 5.69 3.13
CA HIS A 72 3.23 6.65 3.33
C HIS A 72 2.86 8.07 2.93
N PHE A 73 2.31 8.26 1.72
CA PHE A 73 2.09 9.60 1.15
C PHE A 73 0.71 10.19 1.45
N ILE A 74 -0.33 9.36 1.59
CA ILE A 74 -1.70 9.86 1.76
C ILE A 74 -2.10 9.76 3.23
N ILE A 75 -2.05 8.54 3.78
CA ILE A 75 -2.58 8.29 5.13
C ILE A 75 -1.74 8.97 6.20
N ASN A 76 -0.42 8.85 6.17
CA ASN A 76 0.43 9.51 7.16
C ASN A 76 0.34 11.03 7.06
N THR A 77 0.35 11.59 5.84
CA THR A 77 0.21 13.04 5.62
C THR A 77 -1.10 13.57 6.23
N ILE A 78 -2.23 12.92 5.93
CA ILE A 78 -3.53 13.34 6.48
C ILE A 78 -3.57 13.13 8.00
N LYS A 79 -2.98 12.05 8.52
CA LYS A 79 -2.90 11.82 9.96
C LYS A 79 -2.19 12.94 10.69
N HIS A 80 -1.08 13.44 10.15
CA HIS A 80 -0.35 14.56 10.75
C HIS A 80 -1.08 15.88 10.56
N ALA A 81 -1.77 16.09 9.44
CA ALA A 81 -2.55 17.30 9.19
C ALA A 81 -3.79 17.41 10.08
N VAL A 82 -4.49 16.31 10.32
CA VAL A 82 -5.74 16.30 11.09
C VAL A 82 -5.49 16.14 12.59
N ALA A 83 -4.45 15.39 12.99
CA ALA A 83 -4.04 15.16 14.38
C ALA A 83 -5.19 14.80 15.35
N ARG A 84 -6.22 14.11 14.86
CA ARG A 84 -7.40 13.76 15.66
C ARG A 84 -7.02 12.72 16.72
N PRO A 85 -7.40 12.89 18.00
CA PRO A 85 -7.14 11.90 19.04
C PRO A 85 -7.98 10.62 18.82
N ARG A 86 -7.48 9.49 19.31
CA ARG A 86 -8.18 8.19 19.26
C ARG A 86 -9.24 8.06 20.35
N PRO A 87 -10.28 7.22 20.16
CA PRO A 87 -11.32 7.02 21.17
C PRO A 87 -10.73 6.63 22.53
N PHE A 88 -9.83 5.65 22.59
CA PHE A 88 -9.21 5.21 23.85
C PHE A 88 -8.41 6.29 24.59
N ALA A 89 -7.99 7.36 23.90
CA ALA A 89 -7.23 8.46 24.48
C ALA A 89 -8.13 9.66 24.85
N ALA A 90 -9.24 9.84 24.14
CA ALA A 90 -10.14 10.98 24.29
C ALA A 90 -11.36 10.70 25.17
N LEU A 91 -11.78 9.45 25.30
CA LEU A 91 -12.98 9.03 26.01
C LEU A 91 -12.60 8.17 27.22
N SER A 92 -13.20 8.44 28.38
CA SER A 92 -12.97 7.69 29.62
C SER A 92 -13.75 6.38 29.69
N ASP A 93 -14.80 6.23 28.87
CA ASP A 93 -15.76 5.12 28.88
C ASP A 93 -15.47 4.04 27.82
N VAL A 94 -14.21 3.92 27.38
CA VAL A 94 -13.83 2.98 26.31
C VAL A 94 -13.54 1.59 26.86
N ARG A 95 -14.17 0.59 26.26
CA ARG A 95 -13.89 -0.81 26.52
C ARG A 95 -12.72 -1.31 25.70
N LEU A 96 -11.68 -1.83 26.37
CA LEU A 96 -10.50 -2.43 25.75
C LEU A 96 -10.44 -3.92 26.09
N PRO A 97 -10.66 -4.84 25.13
CA PRO A 97 -10.53 -6.28 25.39
C PRO A 97 -9.11 -6.68 25.82
N ALA A 98 -9.00 -7.47 26.88
CA ALA A 98 -7.76 -7.82 27.59
C ALA A 98 -6.72 -8.60 26.76
N THR A 99 -7.10 -9.16 25.60
CA THR A 99 -6.19 -9.92 24.72
C THR A 99 -5.26 -9.03 23.88
N ARG A 100 -5.24 -7.72 24.14
CA ARG A 100 -4.48 -6.72 23.40
C ARG A 100 -3.26 -6.18 24.18
N ASP A 101 -2.77 -6.94 25.15
CA ASP A 101 -1.64 -6.59 26.02
C ASP A 101 -0.36 -6.17 25.23
N ASP A 102 -0.18 -6.68 24.00
CA ASP A 102 0.99 -6.36 23.18
C ASP A 102 0.89 -5.05 22.37
N ALA A 103 -0.32 -4.53 22.12
CA ALA A 103 -0.52 -3.42 21.18
C ALA A 103 -0.67 -2.06 21.88
N TYR A 104 -1.09 -2.08 23.14
CA TYR A 104 -1.23 -0.90 24.00
C TYR A 104 -1.01 -1.36 25.45
N PRO A 105 0.16 -1.11 26.06
CA PRO A 105 0.34 -1.39 27.48
C PRO A 105 -0.46 -0.36 28.28
N VAL A 106 -1.77 -0.59 28.41
CA VAL A 106 -2.55 0.06 29.44
C VAL A 106 -2.28 -0.76 30.69
N ALA A 107 -1.58 -0.13 31.63
CA ALA A 107 -1.27 -0.67 32.93
C ALA A 107 -2.49 -1.43 33.49
N ARG A 108 -2.31 -2.73 33.80
CA ARG A 108 -2.95 -3.33 34.97
C ARG A 108 -2.40 -2.63 36.21
N GLY A 109 -2.74 -1.35 36.36
CA GLY A 109 -2.74 -0.64 37.62
C GLY A 109 -4.05 -1.00 38.27
N GLU A 110 -3.99 -2.02 39.11
CA GLU A 110 -4.89 -2.32 40.21
C GLU A 110 -5.79 -1.13 40.58
N ILE A 111 -7.10 -1.34 40.52
CA ILE A 111 -8.12 -0.42 41.04
C ILE A 111 -7.89 -0.32 42.55
N THR A 112 -6.98 0.54 42.96
CA THR A 112 -6.90 1.04 44.33
C THR A 112 -7.50 2.44 44.30
N ALA A 113 -8.65 2.57 44.95
CA ALA A 113 -9.36 3.82 45.12
C ALA A 113 -8.44 4.85 45.79
N GLY A 114 -7.98 5.84 45.01
CA GLY A 114 -7.32 7.05 45.47
C GLY A 114 -8.05 8.27 44.92
N PRO A 115 -8.10 9.40 45.66
CA PRO A 115 -9.07 10.46 45.41
C PRO A 115 -8.84 11.13 44.05
N ALA A 116 -9.94 11.40 43.38
CA ALA A 116 -10.03 12.16 42.15
C ALA A 116 -9.30 13.50 42.32
N ASN A 117 -8.16 13.68 41.65
CA ASN A 117 -7.57 14.99 41.31
C ASN A 117 -6.21 14.84 40.59
N HIS A 118 -6.08 14.07 39.50
CA HIS A 118 -4.92 14.24 38.62
C HIS A 118 -5.33 14.04 37.15
N ALA A 119 -4.80 14.90 36.28
CA ALA A 119 -4.99 14.95 34.83
C ALA A 119 -4.95 13.55 34.17
N PRO A 120 -5.64 13.34 33.03
CA PRO A 120 -5.64 12.05 32.36
C PRO A 120 -4.19 11.60 32.12
N PRO A 121 -3.82 10.36 32.51
CA PRO A 121 -2.44 9.91 32.44
C PRO A 121 -1.96 9.97 30.98
N ALA A 122 -0.99 10.85 30.76
CA ALA A 122 -0.24 10.98 29.53
C ALA A 122 0.65 9.76 29.33
N ALA A 123 0.08 8.60 28.99
CA ALA A 123 0.84 7.39 28.67
C ALA A 123 0.00 6.31 27.97
N ALA A 124 -0.63 6.63 26.85
CA ALA A 124 -1.08 5.61 25.90
C ALA A 124 -0.08 5.58 24.73
N ALA A 125 0.86 4.64 24.76
CA ALA A 125 1.96 4.46 23.79
C ALA A 125 1.47 3.97 22.41
N GLY A 126 0.50 4.67 21.82
CA GLY A 126 0.02 4.46 20.47
C GLY A 126 0.09 5.75 19.66
N LYS A 127 0.31 5.66 18.34
CA LYS A 127 0.32 6.82 17.45
C LYS A 127 -0.93 7.68 17.72
N PRO A 128 -0.80 8.97 18.09
CA PRO A 128 -1.91 9.78 18.62
C PRO A 128 -3.03 9.99 17.61
N ASN A 129 -2.72 9.88 16.31
CA ASN A 129 -3.60 10.26 15.22
C ASN A 129 -4.55 9.12 14.81
N SER A 130 -5.85 9.37 14.91
CA SER A 130 -6.94 8.43 14.61
C SER A 130 -7.41 8.49 13.15
N MET A 131 -7.50 9.70 12.58
CA MET A 131 -8.05 9.91 11.24
C MET A 131 -6.95 10.04 10.18
N PRO A 132 -7.05 9.37 9.01
CA PRO A 132 -7.93 8.25 8.67
C PRO A 132 -7.40 6.88 9.14
N SER A 133 -8.25 5.87 9.15
CA SER A 133 -7.86 4.49 9.46
C SER A 133 -7.06 3.84 8.33
N ALA A 134 -5.78 3.55 8.59
CA ALA A 134 -4.90 2.83 7.64
C ALA A 134 -5.40 1.41 7.33
N HIS A 135 -5.94 0.71 8.34
CA HIS A 135 -6.50 -0.64 8.10
C HIS A 135 -7.70 -0.55 7.14
N ALA A 136 -8.60 0.41 7.34
CA ALA A 136 -9.74 0.61 6.45
C ALA A 136 -9.29 0.97 5.03
N ALA A 137 -8.28 1.84 4.90
CA ALA A 137 -7.70 2.21 3.61
C ALA A 137 -7.08 1.01 2.88
N ASN A 138 -6.22 0.25 3.55
CA ASN A 138 -5.51 -0.89 2.95
C ASN A 138 -6.46 -2.00 2.51
N TRP A 139 -7.45 -2.35 3.33
CA TRP A 139 -8.45 -3.36 2.99
C TRP A 139 -9.40 -2.90 1.88
N SER A 140 -9.74 -1.62 1.83
CA SER A 140 -10.57 -1.06 0.75
C SER A 140 -9.80 -0.97 -0.56
N ALA A 141 -8.54 -0.54 -0.53
CA ALA A 141 -7.64 -0.55 -1.69
C ALA A 141 -7.45 -1.96 -2.24
N ALA A 142 -7.24 -2.95 -1.36
CA ALA A 142 -7.11 -4.34 -1.76
C ALA A 142 -8.40 -4.88 -2.38
N THR A 143 -9.56 -4.54 -1.80
CA THR A 143 -10.88 -4.93 -2.34
C THR A 143 -11.09 -4.37 -3.75
N VAL A 144 -10.78 -3.09 -3.98
CA VAL A 144 -10.90 -2.46 -5.31
C VAL A 144 -9.97 -3.12 -6.33
N LEU A 145 -8.69 -3.33 -5.99
CA LEU A 145 -7.76 -3.99 -6.90
C LEU A 145 -8.23 -5.40 -7.24
N LEU A 146 -8.54 -6.23 -6.24
CA LEU A 146 -9.00 -7.60 -6.48
C LEU A 146 -10.31 -7.64 -7.28
N LEU A 147 -11.23 -6.70 -7.07
CA LEU A 147 -12.46 -6.58 -7.86
C LEU A 147 -12.16 -6.34 -9.35
N LEU A 148 -11.22 -5.44 -9.64
CA LEU A 148 -10.83 -5.08 -11.02
C LEU A 148 -10.15 -6.25 -11.75
N TYR A 149 -9.38 -7.08 -11.05
CA TYR A 149 -8.70 -8.24 -11.66
C TYR A 149 -9.52 -9.53 -11.65
N ARG A 150 -10.39 -9.71 -10.64
CA ARG A 150 -11.24 -10.90 -10.48
C ARG A 150 -12.56 -10.50 -9.82
N ARG A 151 -13.59 -10.22 -10.61
CA ARG A 151 -14.92 -9.77 -10.12
C ARG A 151 -15.51 -10.63 -8.99
N ARG A 152 -15.34 -11.96 -9.05
CA ARG A 152 -15.84 -12.89 -8.01
C ARG A 152 -15.14 -12.74 -6.65
N SER A 153 -13.98 -12.08 -6.58
CA SER A 153 -13.28 -11.84 -5.31
C SER A 153 -14.07 -10.94 -4.36
N LEU A 154 -15.00 -10.12 -4.89
CA LEU A 154 -15.84 -9.21 -4.12
C LEU A 154 -16.61 -9.94 -3.00
N TRP A 155 -17.10 -11.15 -3.28
CA TRP A 155 -17.85 -11.97 -2.32
C TRP A 155 -17.03 -12.37 -1.08
N VAL A 156 -15.70 -12.33 -1.17
CA VAL A 156 -14.80 -12.64 -0.05
C VAL A 156 -14.20 -11.35 0.52
N MET A 157 -13.73 -10.45 -0.36
CA MET A 157 -13.01 -9.24 0.06
C MET A 157 -13.91 -8.20 0.70
N LEU A 158 -15.12 -7.98 0.19
CA LEU A 158 -16.03 -7.00 0.76
C LEU A 158 -16.44 -7.35 2.20
N PRO A 159 -16.96 -8.56 2.51
CA PRO A 159 -17.32 -8.90 3.89
C PRO A 159 -16.09 -8.89 4.80
N LEU A 160 -14.92 -9.34 4.31
CA LEU A 160 -13.69 -9.33 5.09
C LEU A 160 -13.22 -7.90 5.42
N ALA A 161 -13.24 -7.00 4.44
CA ALA A 161 -12.91 -5.59 4.65
C ALA A 161 -13.89 -4.91 5.61
N LEU A 162 -15.19 -5.20 5.50
CA LEU A 162 -16.20 -4.70 6.43
C LEU A 162 -15.99 -5.22 7.85
N LEU A 163 -15.63 -6.51 7.99
CA LEU A 163 -15.38 -7.11 9.29
C LEU A 163 -14.11 -6.53 9.95
N VAL A 164 -13.07 -6.24 9.16
CA VAL A 164 -11.89 -5.53 9.66
C VAL A 164 -12.24 -4.09 10.03
N CYS A 165 -13.03 -3.39 9.21
CA CYS A 165 -13.50 -2.03 9.52
C CYS A 165 -14.28 -2.00 10.84
N PHE A 166 -15.18 -2.96 11.03
CA PHE A 166 -15.95 -3.15 12.26
C PHE A 166 -15.03 -3.41 13.46
N SER A 167 -14.05 -4.30 13.32
CA SER A 167 -13.11 -4.62 14.42
C SER A 167 -12.30 -3.40 14.89
N ARG A 168 -11.99 -2.45 13.99
CA ARG A 168 -11.28 -1.21 14.37
C ARG A 168 -12.10 -0.31 15.29
N VAL A 169 -13.42 -0.25 15.09
CA VAL A 169 -14.34 0.51 15.95
C VAL A 169 -14.61 -0.27 17.24
N TYR A 170 -14.91 -1.57 17.12
CA TYR A 170 -15.19 -2.46 18.25
C TYR A 170 -14.06 -2.46 19.29
N LEU A 171 -12.80 -2.45 18.85
CA LEU A 171 -11.64 -2.49 19.74
C LEU A 171 -11.20 -1.11 20.25
N GLY A 172 -12.01 -0.06 20.12
CA GLY A 172 -11.68 1.27 20.67
C GLY A 172 -10.61 2.05 19.90
N ALA A 173 -10.16 1.57 18.73
CA ALA A 173 -8.99 2.13 18.05
C ALA A 173 -9.31 3.34 17.14
N HIS A 174 -10.53 3.41 16.62
CA HIS A 174 -10.97 4.42 15.65
C HIS A 174 -12.47 4.72 15.83
N TYR A 175 -12.86 5.94 15.48
CA TYR A 175 -14.26 6.29 15.31
C TYR A 175 -14.81 5.78 13.97
N PRO A 176 -16.14 5.58 13.84
CA PRO A 176 -16.78 5.23 12.57
C PRO A 176 -16.38 6.16 11.41
N SER A 177 -16.28 7.47 11.63
CA SER A 177 -15.87 8.42 10.58
C SER A 177 -14.42 8.23 10.12
N ASP A 178 -13.51 7.81 11.01
CA ASP A 178 -12.10 7.53 10.65
C ASP A 178 -12.00 6.33 9.70
N VAL A 179 -12.85 5.33 9.95
CA VAL A 179 -12.95 4.11 9.16
C VAL A 179 -13.56 4.42 7.80
N LEU A 180 -14.64 5.21 7.76
CA LEU A 180 -15.26 5.64 6.51
C LEU A 180 -14.30 6.48 5.66
N ALA A 181 -13.62 7.47 6.25
CA ALA A 181 -12.63 8.28 5.55
C ALA A 181 -11.47 7.44 5.01
N GLY A 182 -10.97 6.49 5.82
CA GLY A 182 -9.96 5.53 5.39
C GLY A 182 -10.42 4.68 4.21
N ALA A 183 -11.64 4.14 4.27
CA ALA A 183 -12.19 3.30 3.20
C ALA A 183 -12.36 4.07 1.88
N ILE A 184 -12.88 5.30 1.93
CA ILE A 184 -13.05 6.16 0.75
C ILE A 184 -11.69 6.50 0.13
N LEU A 185 -10.71 6.90 0.94
CA LEU A 185 -9.36 7.20 0.47
C LEU A 185 -8.72 5.96 -0.14
N GLY A 186 -8.79 4.83 0.57
CA GLY A 186 -8.33 3.50 0.14
C GLY A 186 -8.81 3.12 -1.26
N ALA A 187 -10.13 3.13 -1.42
CA ALA A 187 -10.76 2.83 -2.70
C ALA A 187 -10.37 3.85 -3.78
N GLY A 188 -10.33 5.13 -3.42
CA GLY A 188 -10.03 6.25 -4.31
C GLY A 188 -8.61 6.19 -4.90
N TYR A 189 -7.58 6.08 -4.06
CA TYR A 189 -6.20 6.04 -4.56
C TYR A 189 -5.91 4.75 -5.34
N ALA A 190 -6.56 3.63 -4.99
CA ALA A 190 -6.40 2.37 -5.72
C ALA A 190 -7.01 2.47 -7.13
N ALA A 191 -8.23 3.03 -7.24
CA ALA A 191 -8.86 3.27 -8.52
C ALA A 191 -8.06 4.27 -9.37
N ALA A 192 -7.63 5.39 -8.77
CA ALA A 192 -6.82 6.40 -9.45
C ALA A 192 -5.50 5.81 -9.98
N PHE A 193 -4.80 5.01 -9.18
CA PHE A 193 -3.58 4.34 -9.58
C PHE A 193 -3.80 3.46 -10.82
N VAL A 194 -4.84 2.63 -10.81
CA VAL A 194 -5.15 1.75 -11.96
C VAL A 194 -5.48 2.55 -13.21
N ILE A 195 -6.27 3.63 -13.08
CA ILE A 195 -6.63 4.49 -14.20
C ILE A 195 -5.38 5.14 -14.81
N VAL A 196 -4.53 5.74 -13.97
CA VAL A 196 -3.32 6.44 -14.42
C VAL A 196 -2.33 5.47 -15.05
N ILE A 197 -2.04 4.34 -14.40
CA ILE A 197 -1.06 3.39 -14.93
C ILE A 197 -1.54 2.72 -16.21
N ASN A 198 -2.84 2.43 -16.32
CA ASN A 198 -3.42 1.89 -17.55
C ASN A 198 -3.42 2.93 -18.67
N ALA A 199 -3.74 4.20 -18.39
CA ALA A 199 -3.65 5.28 -19.38
C ALA A 199 -2.21 5.48 -19.86
N ALA A 200 -1.25 5.50 -18.94
CA ALA A 200 0.18 5.58 -19.26
C ALA A 200 0.64 4.39 -20.10
N TRP A 201 0.23 3.16 -19.75
CA TRP A 201 0.55 1.96 -20.54
C TRP A 201 -0.04 2.00 -21.95
N ARG A 202 -1.28 2.49 -22.11
CA ARG A 202 -1.90 2.62 -23.43
C ARG A 202 -1.20 3.66 -24.32
N ALA A 203 -0.72 4.74 -23.73
CA ALA A 203 -0.01 5.80 -24.46
C ALA A 203 1.46 5.44 -24.74
N ILE A 204 2.20 5.04 -23.71
CA ILE A 204 3.65 4.81 -23.77
C ILE A 204 3.96 3.40 -24.29
N GLY A 205 3.21 2.39 -23.85
CA GLY A 205 3.43 0.99 -24.21
C GLY A 205 3.34 0.75 -25.72
N LYS A 206 2.38 1.39 -26.40
CA LYS A 206 2.26 1.29 -27.86
C LYS A 206 3.50 1.83 -28.60
N LYS A 207 4.11 2.90 -28.09
CA LYS A 207 5.25 3.58 -28.73
C LYS A 207 6.59 2.94 -28.36
N TRP A 208 6.76 2.59 -27.10
CA TRP A 208 8.05 2.12 -26.55
C TRP A 208 8.18 0.61 -26.52
N PHE A 209 7.06 -0.12 -26.34
CA PHE A 209 7.02 -1.58 -26.19
C PHE A 209 5.91 -2.26 -27.04
N PRO A 210 5.84 -2.05 -28.37
CA PRO A 210 4.80 -2.64 -29.25
C PRO A 210 4.59 -4.15 -29.07
N LEU A 211 5.64 -4.98 -29.07
CA LEU A 211 5.54 -6.44 -28.87
C LEU A 211 4.87 -6.89 -27.55
N TRP A 212 5.03 -6.11 -26.46
CA TRP A 212 4.39 -6.42 -25.18
C TRP A 212 2.98 -5.84 -25.11
N TRP A 213 2.80 -4.65 -25.70
CA TRP A 213 1.49 -4.03 -25.85
C TRP A 213 0.53 -4.91 -26.67
N GLU A 214 1.01 -5.56 -27.74
CA GLU A 214 0.18 -6.47 -28.56
C GLU A 214 -0.36 -7.65 -27.74
N LYS A 215 0.47 -8.20 -26.84
CA LYS A 215 0.06 -9.31 -25.96
C LYS A 215 -0.82 -8.84 -24.80
N LEU A 216 -0.66 -7.59 -24.36
CA LEU A 216 -1.34 -7.03 -23.21
C LEU A 216 -1.67 -5.55 -23.45
N PRO A 217 -2.74 -5.24 -24.21
CA PRO A 217 -3.08 -3.86 -24.56
C PRO A 217 -3.69 -3.06 -23.39
N THR A 218 -4.18 -3.77 -22.36
CA THR A 218 -4.77 -3.22 -21.14
C THR A 218 -4.17 -3.91 -19.91
N LEU A 219 -3.91 -3.13 -18.87
CA LEU A 219 -3.46 -3.67 -17.57
C LEU A 219 -4.64 -4.15 -16.71
N VAL A 220 -5.87 -3.76 -17.04
CA VAL A 220 -7.09 -4.18 -16.32
C VAL A 220 -7.68 -5.43 -16.96
N ALA A 221 -8.07 -6.40 -16.12
CA ALA A 221 -8.72 -7.62 -16.59
C ALA A 221 -10.09 -7.32 -17.22
N GLY A 222 -10.29 -7.77 -18.45
CA GLY A 222 -11.58 -7.65 -19.16
C GLY A 222 -11.69 -6.47 -20.13
N GLY A 223 -10.61 -5.74 -20.42
CA GLY A 223 -10.59 -4.87 -21.60
C GLY A 223 -10.40 -5.69 -22.86
N GLU A 224 -11.51 -6.13 -23.44
CA GLU A 224 -11.55 -6.61 -24.82
C GLU A 224 -10.85 -5.57 -25.72
N PRO A 225 -9.83 -5.97 -26.51
CA PRO A 225 -9.27 -5.11 -27.53
C PRO A 225 -10.27 -5.02 -28.69
N GLY A 226 -11.29 -4.15 -28.61
CA GLY A 226 -12.17 -3.98 -29.78
C GLY A 226 -13.49 -3.22 -29.68
N ARG A 227 -13.92 -2.68 -28.54
CA ARG A 227 -15.26 -2.05 -28.47
C ARG A 227 -15.29 -0.55 -28.75
N GLY A 228 -14.53 -0.09 -29.74
CA GLY A 228 -14.43 1.33 -30.12
C GLY A 228 -14.06 1.61 -31.58
N GLN A 229 -14.13 0.61 -32.48
CA GLN A 229 -14.10 0.81 -33.93
C GLN A 229 -15.08 -0.20 -34.54
N GLU A 230 -16.34 0.19 -34.68
CA GLU A 230 -17.22 -0.42 -35.67
C GLU A 230 -16.66 -0.07 -37.05
N PRO A 231 -16.34 -1.05 -37.92
CA PRO A 231 -16.26 -0.75 -39.34
C PRO A 231 -17.69 -0.51 -39.80
N ALA A 232 -17.98 0.73 -40.22
CA ALA A 232 -19.20 1.07 -40.90
C ALA A 232 -19.41 0.08 -42.06
N ALA A 233 -20.48 -0.71 -41.96
CA ALA A 233 -20.98 -1.48 -43.08
C ALA A 233 -21.39 -0.50 -44.18
N GLY A 234 -20.58 -0.43 -45.23
CA GLY A 234 -20.79 0.42 -46.40
C GLY A 234 -20.40 -0.35 -47.65
N CYS A 235 -21.43 -0.69 -48.42
CA CYS A 235 -21.41 -1.45 -49.66
C CYS A 235 -20.44 -0.91 -50.73
N GLY A 236 -19.85 -1.83 -51.51
CA GLY A 236 -19.59 -1.68 -52.96
C GLY A 236 -18.63 -0.58 -53.44
N ALA A 237 -17.44 -0.98 -53.89
CA ALA A 237 -16.89 -0.65 -55.22
C ALA A 237 -15.38 -0.96 -55.26
N CYS A 238 -14.95 -1.63 -56.35
CA CYS A 238 -13.56 -1.69 -56.78
C CYS A 238 -12.91 -0.30 -56.79
N ARG A 239 -11.73 -0.16 -56.18
CA ARG A 239 -10.78 0.86 -56.62
C ARG A 239 -9.35 0.34 -56.59
N VAL A 240 -8.81 0.28 -57.80
CA VAL A 240 -7.44 0.00 -58.20
C VAL A 240 -6.47 1.00 -57.54
N THR A 241 -5.36 0.46 -57.05
CA THR A 241 -4.02 1.01 -56.78
C THR A 241 -3.87 2.53 -56.57
N SER A 242 -3.51 2.91 -55.35
CA SER A 242 -2.50 3.96 -55.08
C SER A 242 -2.27 4.09 -53.57
N ASP A 243 -1.39 3.28 -52.98
CA ASP A 243 -0.57 3.74 -51.85
C ASP A 243 0.60 2.79 -51.53
N GLU A 244 1.52 2.67 -52.49
CA GLU A 244 2.93 2.31 -52.23
C GLU A 244 3.69 3.47 -51.53
N ARG A 245 3.01 4.23 -50.67
CA ARG A 245 3.53 5.46 -50.04
C ARG A 245 3.46 5.49 -48.51
N THR A 246 3.45 4.32 -47.87
CA THR A 246 3.98 4.17 -46.50
C THR A 246 5.16 3.22 -46.50
N ARG A 247 6.25 3.67 -47.15
CA ARG A 247 7.58 3.07 -47.04
C ARG A 247 8.11 3.24 -45.61
N HIS A 248 8.58 2.12 -45.06
CA HIS A 248 9.65 2.02 -44.05
C HIS A 248 9.41 2.66 -42.68
N ALA A 249 8.41 2.18 -41.93
CA ALA A 249 8.66 1.98 -40.50
C ALA A 249 9.36 0.62 -40.38
N SER A 250 10.69 0.62 -40.20
CA SER A 250 11.42 -0.63 -39.92
C SER A 250 10.74 -1.34 -38.75
N PRO A 251 10.40 -2.64 -38.86
CA PRO A 251 9.81 -3.36 -37.74
C PRO A 251 10.78 -3.24 -36.55
N VAL A 252 10.29 -2.75 -35.42
CA VAL A 252 11.09 -2.61 -34.21
C VAL A 252 11.64 -3.99 -33.87
N THR A 253 12.97 -4.15 -33.94
CA THR A 253 13.58 -5.45 -33.69
C THR A 253 13.44 -5.81 -32.21
N PRO A 254 13.31 -7.10 -31.86
CA PRO A 254 13.32 -7.53 -30.46
C PRO A 254 14.50 -6.97 -29.65
N GLU A 255 15.65 -6.78 -30.30
CA GLU A 255 16.86 -6.17 -29.72
C GLU A 255 16.63 -4.72 -29.28
N GLN A 256 16.00 -3.89 -30.11
CA GLN A 256 15.67 -2.50 -29.75
C GLN A 256 14.69 -2.43 -28.57
N HIS A 257 13.79 -3.41 -28.45
CA HIS A 257 12.90 -3.57 -27.31
C HIS A 257 13.64 -3.82 -26.00
N TRP A 258 14.56 -4.80 -26.01
CA TRP A 258 15.37 -5.13 -24.85
C TRP A 258 16.33 -4.00 -24.48
N LEU A 259 16.87 -3.28 -25.46
CA LEU A 259 17.69 -2.09 -25.23
C LEU A 259 16.91 -1.00 -24.48
N ARG A 260 15.67 -0.69 -24.91
CA ARG A 260 14.79 0.27 -24.22
C ARG A 260 14.46 -0.19 -22.80
N ALA A 261 14.15 -1.47 -22.60
CA ALA A 261 13.92 -2.04 -21.28
C ALA A 261 15.17 -1.92 -20.38
N GLY A 262 16.36 -2.16 -20.94
CA GLY A 262 17.64 -2.00 -20.26
C GLY A 262 17.88 -0.56 -19.79
N TYR A 263 17.64 0.44 -20.64
CA TYR A 263 17.77 1.85 -20.23
C TYR A 263 16.78 2.24 -19.13
N VAL A 264 15.54 1.76 -19.19
CA VAL A 264 14.54 1.98 -18.12
C VAL A 264 15.03 1.36 -16.82
N LEU A 265 15.54 0.13 -16.85
CA LEU A 265 16.08 -0.54 -15.67
C LEU A 265 17.27 0.23 -15.07
N ILE A 266 18.21 0.67 -15.89
CA ILE A 266 19.36 1.48 -15.45
C ILE A 266 18.85 2.76 -14.78
N GLY A 267 17.93 3.48 -15.41
CA GLY A 267 17.35 4.71 -14.83
C GLY A 267 16.65 4.47 -13.50
N LEU A 268 15.88 3.38 -13.36
CA LEU A 268 15.22 3.00 -12.11
C LEU A 268 16.23 2.67 -11.01
N LEU A 269 17.29 1.92 -11.33
CA LEU A 269 18.36 1.61 -10.37
C LEU A 269 19.13 2.87 -9.95
N THR A 270 19.39 3.79 -10.87
CA THR A 270 20.02 5.09 -10.54
C THR A 270 19.13 5.90 -9.60
N LEU A 271 17.83 5.99 -9.88
CA LEU A 271 16.89 6.71 -9.03
C LEU A 271 16.76 6.06 -7.64
N ALA A 272 16.65 4.73 -7.58
CA ALA A 272 16.62 4.00 -6.32
C ALA A 272 17.88 4.25 -5.49
N ARG A 273 19.05 4.28 -6.14
CA ARG A 273 20.32 4.63 -5.49
C ARG A 273 20.31 6.05 -4.94
N TRP A 274 19.80 7.03 -5.70
CA TRP A 274 19.68 8.40 -5.22
C TRP A 274 18.73 8.53 -4.03
N LEU A 275 17.57 7.85 -4.07
CA LEU A 275 16.63 7.82 -2.96
C LEU A 275 17.24 7.17 -1.71
N TYR A 276 18.01 6.11 -1.88
CA TYR A 276 18.73 5.44 -0.80
C TYR A 276 19.85 6.33 -0.20
N LEU A 277 20.57 7.08 -1.03
CA LEU A 277 21.53 8.08 -0.54
C LEU A 277 20.80 9.20 0.23
N ALA A 278 19.67 9.67 -0.29
CA ALA A 278 18.87 10.73 0.30
C ALA A 278 18.15 10.32 1.60
N SER A 279 17.97 9.02 1.86
CA SER A 279 17.31 8.55 3.08
C SER A 279 18.17 8.70 4.34
N GLY A 280 19.44 9.09 4.24
CA GLY A 280 20.32 9.33 5.38
C GLY A 280 20.58 8.08 6.24
N SER A 281 20.22 6.89 5.73
CA SER A 281 20.39 5.58 6.37
C SER A 281 21.82 5.05 6.29
N ILE A 282 22.76 5.90 5.89
CA ILE A 282 24.17 5.56 5.81
C ILE A 282 24.83 6.17 7.04
N GLU A 283 25.16 5.31 8.01
CA GLU A 283 26.09 5.65 9.08
C GLU A 283 27.51 5.73 8.49
N LEU A 284 27.77 6.73 7.62
CA LEU A 284 29.12 7.00 7.11
C LEU A 284 30.10 7.30 8.26
N SER A 285 29.60 7.71 9.43
CA SER A 285 30.43 8.07 10.57
C SER A 285 31.24 6.90 11.15
N GLU A 286 30.72 5.67 11.15
CA GLU A 286 31.49 4.53 11.69
C GLU A 286 32.58 4.06 10.73
N ASP A 287 32.28 3.97 9.43
CA ASP A 287 33.25 3.50 8.43
C ASP A 287 34.33 4.56 8.11
N GLU A 288 34.01 5.86 8.11
CA GLU A 288 34.99 6.93 7.82
C GLU A 288 35.86 7.29 9.03
N ALA A 289 35.32 7.26 10.27
CA ALA A 289 36.13 7.48 11.47
C ALA A 289 37.19 6.38 11.67
N TYR A 290 36.88 5.16 11.21
CA TYR A 290 37.82 4.05 11.25
C TYR A 290 38.96 4.20 10.23
N GLN A 291 38.70 4.80 9.06
CA GLN A 291 39.76 5.17 8.10
C GLN A 291 40.72 6.22 8.68
N TRP A 292 40.19 7.19 9.42
CA TRP A 292 41.01 8.18 10.15
C TRP A 292 41.87 7.51 11.24
N MET A 293 41.31 6.60 12.05
CA MET A 293 42.09 5.85 13.03
C MET A 293 43.13 4.91 12.40
N TRP A 294 42.80 4.26 11.29
CA TRP A 294 43.74 3.41 10.56
C TRP A 294 44.88 4.22 9.93
N SER A 295 44.62 5.45 9.47
CA SER A 295 45.67 6.39 9.04
C SER A 295 46.63 6.77 10.17
N LYS A 296 46.15 6.76 11.43
CA LYS A 296 46.98 7.02 12.62
C LYS A 296 47.80 5.80 13.02
N HIS A 297 47.33 4.59 12.70
CA HIS A 297 47.97 3.32 13.05
C HIS A 297 47.95 2.35 11.86
N LEU A 298 49.00 2.42 11.04
CA LEU A 298 49.21 1.53 9.90
C LEU A 298 49.19 0.06 10.34
N ALA A 299 48.09 -0.65 10.05
CA ALA A 299 47.99 -2.09 10.25
C ALA A 299 48.03 -2.82 8.89
N PRO A 300 48.69 -3.98 8.79
CA PRO A 300 48.94 -4.63 7.50
C PRO A 300 47.71 -5.22 6.78
N SER A 301 46.53 -5.27 7.41
CA SER A 301 45.30 -5.69 6.72
C SER A 301 44.03 -5.07 7.31
N TYR A 302 43.05 -4.83 6.43
CA TYR A 302 41.68 -4.41 6.73
C TYR A 302 40.72 -5.56 6.40
N TYR A 303 39.62 -5.68 7.16
CA TYR A 303 38.73 -6.86 7.26
C TYR A 303 37.98 -7.28 5.98
N SER A 304 38.24 -6.69 4.81
CA SER A 304 37.60 -7.15 3.56
C SER A 304 38.31 -6.79 2.25
N LYS A 305 39.52 -6.22 2.28
CA LYS A 305 40.26 -5.87 1.06
C LYS A 305 41.74 -6.27 1.16
N PRO A 306 42.34 -6.76 0.06
CA PRO A 306 43.74 -7.17 0.06
C PRO A 306 44.68 -5.99 0.41
N PRO A 307 45.86 -6.27 0.97
CA PRO A 307 46.86 -5.23 1.28
C PRO A 307 47.21 -4.43 0.01
N LEU A 308 47.58 -3.14 0.18
CA LEU A 308 48.09 -2.19 -0.83
C LEU A 308 47.11 -1.26 -1.58
N ILE A 309 45.80 -1.19 -1.27
CA ILE A 309 44.92 -0.19 -1.93
C ILE A 309 45.33 1.26 -1.61
N ALA A 310 45.92 1.53 -0.45
CA ALA A 310 46.38 2.88 -0.09
C ALA A 310 47.68 3.32 -0.80
N TYR A 311 48.34 2.45 -1.57
CA TYR A 311 49.56 2.80 -2.30
C TYR A 311 49.28 3.34 -3.71
N THR A 312 48.03 3.27 -4.16
CA THR A 312 47.64 3.59 -5.55
C THR A 312 46.62 4.72 -5.66
N GLN A 313 46.37 5.46 -4.58
CA GLN A 313 45.63 6.74 -4.61
C GLN A 313 46.49 7.89 -4.12
#